data_AF-X6FWE0-F1
#
_entry.id   AF-X6FWE0-F1
#
_cell.length_a   1.000
_cell.length_b   1.000
_cell.length_c   1.000
_cell.angle_alpha   90.00
_cell.angle_beta   90.00
_cell.angle_gamma   90.00
#
_symmetry.space_group_name_H-M   'P 1'
#
loop_
_entity.id
_entity.type
_entity.pdbx_description
1 polymer ?
#
loop_
_entity_poly.entity_id
_entity_poly.type
_entity_poly.pdbx_seq_one_letter_code
_entity_poly.pdbx_strand_id
1 'polypeptide(L)'
;MKFTSHSRLAERISKMANENDEDFDSESDENSEYPAVDDIDWNAFRHALGSLGLFDDMFLAMQANNLAMVDQFISGIEQEVLEEDIEGRDYGRLIFLNAQTQMWIFRVYELLRTWRARVKEAIKLHENGGLKLRIDALRLEKGFIHANKLSRADQLERMLKNPAVVDRLREDLRLTHILFGQIEFLRVSMAKHEVSGKAKSVAFSPGYGRVNMWTGSLDYQLESGQVILGTLNRRQIADGIRAFVDRSEIPDDNAIASFDEFMKAGDAPDVVKDIFERGLSTKT
;
A
#
# COMPACT_ATOMS: atom_id res chain seq x y z
N MET A 1 -5.99 21.05 -26.46
CA MET A 1 -6.65 21.79 -25.36
C MET A 1 -6.39 20.98 -24.10
N LYS A 2 -5.53 21.49 -23.20
CA LYS A 2 -5.02 20.76 -22.04
C LYS A 2 -6.06 20.81 -20.91
N PHE A 3 -6.65 19.68 -20.54
CA PHE A 3 -7.33 19.49 -19.26
C PHE A 3 -6.44 18.61 -18.39
N THR A 4 -5.97 19.18 -17.30
CA THR A 4 -4.94 18.68 -16.38
C THR A 4 -5.51 17.67 -15.38
N SER A 5 -4.75 16.59 -15.12
CA SER A 5 -5.11 15.45 -14.25
C SER A 5 -5.45 15.79 -12.80
N HIS A 6 -5.19 17.03 -12.35
CA HIS A 6 -5.67 17.55 -11.06
C HIS A 6 -7.21 17.51 -10.93
N SER A 7 -7.93 17.55 -12.06
CA SER A 7 -9.39 17.39 -12.09
C SER A 7 -9.84 16.02 -11.57
N ARG A 8 -9.11 14.95 -11.87
CA ARG A 8 -9.52 13.57 -11.55
C ARG A 8 -9.27 13.19 -10.10
N LEU A 9 -8.23 13.74 -9.48
CA LEU A 9 -7.96 13.52 -8.05
C LEU A 9 -8.97 14.29 -7.17
N ALA A 10 -9.33 15.51 -7.58
CA ALA A 10 -10.38 16.30 -6.93
C ALA A 10 -11.77 15.67 -7.11
N GLU A 11 -12.06 15.12 -8.30
CA GLU A 11 -13.26 14.30 -8.54
C GLU A 11 -13.31 13.06 -7.65
N ARG A 12 -12.18 12.34 -7.49
CA ARG A 12 -12.10 11.17 -6.61
C ARG A 12 -12.35 11.51 -5.15
N ILE A 13 -11.82 12.63 -4.66
CA ILE A 13 -12.05 13.11 -3.29
C ILE A 13 -13.49 13.60 -3.11
N SER A 14 -14.07 14.25 -4.13
CA SER A 14 -15.46 14.71 -4.10
C SER A 14 -16.48 13.56 -4.21
N LYS A 15 -16.15 12.49 -4.94
CA LYS A 15 -17.00 11.31 -5.08
C LYS A 15 -17.02 10.48 -3.79
N MET A 16 -15.88 10.37 -3.10
CA MET A 16 -15.77 9.75 -1.79
C MET A 16 -16.57 10.47 -0.68
N ALA A 17 -16.95 11.73 -0.88
CA ALA A 17 -17.66 12.54 0.12
C ALA A 17 -19.20 12.50 -0.01
N ASN A 18 -19.76 11.98 -1.10
CA ASN A 18 -21.18 12.16 -1.45
C ASN A 18 -22.02 10.87 -1.51
N GLU A 19 -21.48 9.70 -1.16
CA GLU A 19 -22.27 8.46 -1.11
C GLU A 19 -22.89 8.27 0.30
N ASN A 20 -23.96 9.01 0.56
CA ASN A 20 -24.98 8.63 1.54
C ASN A 20 -26.37 8.77 0.88
N ASP A 21 -27.08 7.65 0.92
CA ASP A 21 -28.52 7.41 0.66
C ASP A 21 -29.01 7.19 -0.79
N GLU A 22 -29.25 5.89 -1.06
CA GLU A 22 -30.33 5.26 -1.84
C GLU A 22 -30.55 5.63 -3.32
N ASP A 23 -30.07 4.76 -4.22
CA ASP A 23 -30.91 4.13 -5.26
C ASP A 23 -30.21 2.86 -5.81
N PHE A 24 -30.86 1.71 -5.61
CA PHE A 24 -30.38 0.40 -6.07
C PHE A 24 -30.94 0.15 -7.48
N ASP A 25 -30.43 0.88 -8.46
CA ASP A 25 -30.70 0.62 -9.88
C ASP A 25 -29.49 -0.03 -10.54
N SER A 26 -29.76 -1.10 -11.29
CA SER A 26 -28.80 -2.01 -11.91
C SER A 26 -28.03 -1.35 -13.07
N GLU A 27 -27.10 -0.45 -12.76
CA GLU A 27 -26.15 0.10 -13.72
C GLU A 27 -24.99 -0.88 -13.96
N SER A 28 -25.16 -1.69 -15.02
CA SER A 28 -24.15 -2.25 -15.93
C SER A 28 -22.74 -2.60 -15.40
N ASP A 29 -22.34 -3.86 -15.61
CA ASP A 29 -20.97 -4.42 -15.51
C ASP A 29 -19.86 -3.66 -16.31
N GLU A 30 -20.17 -2.55 -16.98
CA GLU A 30 -19.25 -1.87 -17.92
C GLU A 30 -18.28 -0.87 -17.25
N ASN A 31 -18.32 -0.67 -15.92
CA ASN A 31 -17.56 0.40 -15.25
C ASN A 31 -16.85 -0.02 -13.94
N SER A 32 -16.51 -1.30 -13.77
CA SER A 32 -15.63 -1.69 -12.64
C SER A 32 -14.25 -1.07 -12.81
N GLU A 33 -13.77 -0.30 -11.82
CA GLU A 33 -12.38 0.17 -11.77
C GLU A 33 -11.36 -0.98 -11.66
N TYR A 34 -11.83 -2.22 -11.45
CA TYR A 34 -11.00 -3.40 -11.27
C TYR A 34 -11.00 -4.29 -12.51
N PRO A 35 -9.82 -4.81 -12.92
CA PRO A 35 -9.76 -5.85 -13.93
C PRO A 35 -10.46 -7.12 -13.40
N ALA A 36 -11.16 -7.82 -14.29
CA ALA A 36 -11.69 -9.14 -14.00
C ALA A 36 -10.57 -10.09 -13.57
N VAL A 37 -10.88 -11.11 -12.75
CA VAL A 37 -9.88 -12.05 -12.22
C VAL A 37 -9.11 -12.75 -13.34
N ASP A 38 -9.79 -13.09 -14.44
CA ASP A 38 -9.20 -13.75 -15.61
C ASP A 38 -8.28 -12.82 -16.42
N ASP A 39 -8.45 -11.50 -16.31
CA ASP A 39 -7.65 -10.51 -17.03
C ASP A 39 -6.38 -10.09 -16.28
N ILE A 40 -6.18 -10.58 -15.04
CA ILE A 40 -5.00 -10.22 -14.27
C ILE A 40 -3.76 -10.93 -14.80
N ASP A 41 -2.72 -10.15 -15.12
CA ASP A 41 -1.37 -10.69 -15.20
C ASP A 41 -0.82 -11.02 -13.81
N TRP A 42 -0.88 -12.30 -13.44
CA TRP A 42 -0.37 -12.82 -12.18
C TRP A 42 1.16 -12.69 -12.03
N ASN A 43 1.90 -12.47 -13.12
CA ASN A 43 3.32 -12.17 -13.04
C ASN A 43 3.61 -10.69 -12.76
N ALA A 44 2.68 -9.78 -13.05
CA ALA A 44 2.89 -8.34 -12.89
C ALA A 44 3.26 -7.97 -11.46
N PHE A 45 2.67 -8.63 -10.46
CA PHE A 45 2.97 -8.36 -9.04
C PHE A 45 4.46 -8.59 -8.72
N ARG A 46 4.99 -9.76 -9.09
CA ARG A 46 6.40 -10.11 -8.83
C ARG A 46 7.36 -9.30 -9.71
N HIS A 47 6.97 -8.99 -10.95
CA HIS A 47 7.77 -8.15 -11.85
C HIS A 47 7.86 -6.72 -11.35
N ALA A 48 6.75 -6.15 -10.86
CA ALA A 48 6.71 -4.80 -10.32
C ALA A 48 7.61 -4.65 -9.08
N LEU A 49 7.54 -5.60 -8.14
CA LEU A 49 8.48 -5.63 -7.01
C LEU A 49 9.93 -5.82 -7.46
N GLY A 50 10.18 -6.72 -8.41
CA GLY A 50 11.52 -6.94 -8.98
C GLY A 50 12.09 -5.73 -9.74
N SER A 51 11.24 -4.80 -10.17
CA SER A 51 11.67 -3.56 -10.85
C SER A 51 12.23 -2.49 -9.91
N LEU A 52 12.00 -2.66 -8.60
CA LEU A 52 12.52 -1.76 -7.57
C LEU A 52 14.02 -1.98 -7.36
N GLY A 53 14.76 -0.90 -7.17
CA GLY A 53 16.20 -0.97 -6.92
C GLY A 53 16.53 -1.75 -5.64
N LEU A 54 17.61 -2.55 -5.70
CA LEU A 54 18.04 -3.46 -4.63
C LEU A 54 17.07 -4.60 -4.28
N PHE A 55 16.02 -4.82 -5.08
CA PHE A 55 15.09 -5.94 -4.89
C PHE A 55 15.60 -7.24 -5.53
N ASP A 56 16.72 -7.20 -6.24
CA ASP A 56 17.27 -8.30 -7.03
C ASP A 56 17.99 -9.40 -6.22
N ASP A 57 17.85 -9.42 -4.89
CA ASP A 57 18.35 -10.52 -4.08
C ASP A 57 17.38 -11.70 -4.02
N MET A 58 17.94 -12.91 -3.95
CA MET A 58 17.20 -14.17 -3.99
C MET A 58 16.07 -14.25 -2.95
N PHE A 59 16.26 -13.71 -1.76
CA PHE A 59 15.28 -13.85 -0.68
C PHE A 59 14.14 -12.86 -0.84
N LEU A 60 14.41 -11.61 -1.23
CA LEU A 60 13.33 -10.68 -1.58
C LEU A 60 12.53 -11.19 -2.79
N ALA A 61 13.20 -11.68 -3.83
CA ALA A 61 12.55 -12.27 -5.00
C ALA A 61 11.69 -13.49 -4.64
N MET A 62 12.20 -14.39 -3.79
CA MET A 62 11.43 -15.55 -3.30
C MET A 62 10.19 -15.10 -2.50
N GLN A 63 10.30 -14.06 -1.67
CA GLN A 63 9.15 -13.54 -0.93
C GLN A 63 8.10 -12.89 -1.84
N ALA A 64 8.53 -12.15 -2.86
CA ALA A 64 7.63 -11.60 -3.87
C ALA A 64 6.89 -12.71 -4.63
N ASN A 65 7.58 -13.80 -4.98
CA ASN A 65 6.96 -14.95 -5.64
C ASN A 65 5.92 -15.63 -4.74
N ASN A 66 6.25 -15.88 -3.48
CA ASN A 66 5.30 -16.48 -2.52
C ASN A 66 4.06 -15.59 -2.34
N LEU A 67 4.24 -14.28 -2.24
CA LEU A 67 3.13 -13.33 -2.13
C LEU A 67 2.25 -13.31 -3.38
N ALA A 68 2.83 -13.37 -4.58
CA ALA A 68 2.08 -13.42 -5.83
C ALA A 68 1.24 -14.70 -5.95
N MET A 69 1.79 -15.85 -5.53
CA MET A 69 1.03 -17.11 -5.49
C MET A 69 -0.16 -17.05 -4.53
N VAL A 70 0.05 -16.49 -3.33
CA VAL A 70 -1.03 -16.36 -2.33
C VAL A 70 -2.05 -15.30 -2.77
N ASP A 71 -1.62 -14.23 -3.44
CA ASP A 71 -2.50 -13.23 -4.04
C ASP A 71 -3.46 -13.86 -5.07
N GLN A 72 -2.94 -14.71 -5.96
CA GLN A 72 -3.76 -15.48 -6.89
C GLN A 72 -4.74 -16.42 -6.17
N PHE A 73 -4.25 -17.15 -5.16
CA PHE A 73 -5.09 -18.07 -4.38
C PHE A 73 -6.25 -17.34 -3.68
N ILE A 74 -5.96 -16.23 -2.98
CA ILE A 74 -7.00 -15.45 -2.29
C ILE A 74 -8.00 -14.87 -3.28
N SER A 75 -7.54 -14.42 -4.46
CA SER A 75 -8.42 -13.88 -5.49
C SER A 75 -9.47 -14.88 -5.99
N GLY A 76 -9.15 -16.18 -6.01
CA GLY A 76 -10.14 -17.22 -6.31
C GLY A 76 -11.22 -17.33 -5.24
N ILE A 77 -10.86 -17.23 -3.97
CA ILE A 77 -11.83 -17.23 -2.86
C ILE A 77 -12.70 -15.96 -2.90
N GLU A 78 -12.11 -14.81 -3.23
CA GLU A 78 -12.86 -13.56 -3.41
C GLU A 78 -13.89 -13.69 -4.51
N GLN A 79 -13.54 -14.33 -5.63
CA GLN A 79 -14.49 -14.60 -6.72
C GLN A 79 -15.65 -15.51 -6.25
N GLU A 80 -15.37 -16.58 -5.51
CA GLU A 80 -16.44 -17.41 -4.92
C GLU A 80 -17.37 -16.58 -4.03
N VAL A 81 -16.81 -15.72 -3.17
CA VAL A 81 -17.59 -14.84 -2.28
C VAL A 81 -18.42 -13.80 -3.07
N LEU A 82 -17.91 -13.34 -4.22
CA LEU A 82 -18.61 -12.40 -5.08
C LEU A 82 -19.81 -13.06 -5.78
N GLU A 83 -19.67 -14.31 -6.19
CA GLU A 83 -20.71 -15.10 -6.86
C GLU A 83 -21.79 -15.61 -5.88
N GLU A 84 -21.50 -15.64 -4.57
CA GLU A 84 -22.43 -16.05 -3.53
C GLU A 84 -23.55 -15.04 -3.29
N ASP A 85 -24.79 -15.57 -3.23
CA ASP A 85 -25.94 -14.82 -2.76
C ASP A 85 -25.74 -14.30 -1.33
N ILE A 86 -26.17 -13.07 -1.07
CA ILE A 86 -25.98 -12.37 0.20
C ILE A 86 -26.70 -13.12 1.33
N GLU A 87 -27.88 -13.67 1.07
CA GLU A 87 -28.69 -14.39 2.06
C GLU A 87 -28.17 -15.80 2.38
N GLY A 88 -27.47 -16.43 1.43
CA GLY A 88 -26.93 -17.79 1.53
C GLY A 88 -25.44 -17.87 1.85
N ARG A 89 -24.79 -16.74 2.15
CA ARG A 89 -23.34 -16.63 2.22
C ARG A 89 -22.69 -17.54 3.26
N ASP A 90 -21.61 -18.21 2.87
CA ASP A 90 -20.83 -19.04 3.78
C ASP A 90 -19.96 -18.18 4.71
N TYR A 91 -20.45 -17.97 5.93
CA TYR A 91 -19.71 -17.27 6.96
C TYR A 91 -18.36 -17.93 7.31
N GLY A 92 -18.23 -19.24 7.16
CA GLY A 92 -16.95 -19.95 7.36
C GLY A 92 -15.92 -19.52 6.32
N ARG A 93 -16.33 -19.45 5.05
CA ARG A 93 -15.50 -18.92 3.96
C ARG A 93 -15.13 -17.45 4.19
N LEU A 94 -16.07 -16.61 4.64
CA LEU A 94 -15.77 -15.20 4.95
C LEU A 94 -14.74 -15.03 6.07
N ILE A 95 -14.88 -15.81 7.16
CA ILE A 95 -13.92 -15.78 8.27
C ILE A 95 -12.53 -16.23 7.77
N PHE A 96 -12.50 -17.29 6.95
CA PHE A 96 -11.26 -17.77 6.35
C PHE A 96 -10.62 -16.72 5.44
N LEU A 97 -11.40 -16.12 4.54
CA LEU A 97 -10.96 -15.04 3.65
C LEU A 97 -10.40 -13.87 4.45
N ASN A 98 -11.07 -13.46 5.52
CA ASN A 98 -10.57 -12.38 6.39
C ASN A 98 -9.22 -12.73 7.02
N ALA A 99 -9.07 -13.95 7.55
CA ALA A 99 -7.80 -14.39 8.12
C ALA A 99 -6.67 -14.43 7.07
N GLN A 100 -6.93 -14.98 5.89
CA GLN A 100 -5.92 -15.05 4.81
C GLN A 100 -5.53 -13.66 4.32
N THR A 101 -6.51 -12.77 4.14
CA THR A 101 -6.27 -11.39 3.71
C THR A 101 -5.41 -10.63 4.72
N GLN A 102 -5.71 -10.72 6.02
CA GLN A 102 -4.89 -10.07 7.05
C GLN A 102 -3.45 -10.61 7.05
N MET A 103 -3.27 -11.93 6.97
CA MET A 103 -1.95 -12.54 6.89
C MET A 103 -1.16 -12.08 5.66
N TRP A 104 -1.83 -11.96 4.52
CA TRP A 104 -1.23 -11.47 3.28
C TRP A 104 -0.83 -10.00 3.40
N ILE A 105 -1.71 -9.12 3.91
CA ILE A 105 -1.42 -7.70 4.14
C ILE A 105 -0.22 -7.53 5.07
N PHE A 106 -0.14 -8.30 6.17
CA PHE A 106 1.02 -8.28 7.05
C PHE A 106 2.30 -8.71 6.33
N ARG A 107 2.22 -9.73 5.47
CA ARG A 107 3.40 -10.20 4.73
C ARG A 107 3.88 -9.18 3.69
N VAL A 108 2.96 -8.53 2.99
CA VAL A 108 3.27 -7.42 2.07
C VAL A 108 3.93 -6.26 2.81
N TYR A 109 3.35 -5.83 3.94
CA TYR A 109 3.91 -4.78 4.79
C TYR A 109 5.36 -5.10 5.19
N GLU A 110 5.60 -6.30 5.74
CA GLU A 110 6.94 -6.67 6.23
C GLU A 110 7.96 -6.78 5.10
N LEU A 111 7.55 -7.22 3.90
CA LEU A 111 8.42 -7.26 2.73
C LEU A 111 8.82 -5.84 2.29
N LEU A 112 7.84 -4.96 2.09
CA LEU A 112 8.08 -3.58 1.69
C LEU A 112 8.85 -2.81 2.76
N ARG A 113 8.54 -3.01 4.06
CA ARG A 113 9.27 -2.41 5.18
C ARG A 113 10.73 -2.83 5.19
N THR A 114 11.00 -4.13 4.99
CA THR A 114 12.36 -4.66 4.92
C THR A 114 13.13 -4.07 3.76
N TRP A 115 12.53 -4.01 2.58
CA TRP A 115 13.15 -3.41 1.40
C TRP A 115 13.39 -1.90 1.60
N ARG A 116 12.39 -1.13 2.01
CA ARG A 116 12.51 0.32 2.30
C ARG A 116 13.61 0.61 3.32
N ALA A 117 13.73 -0.19 4.37
CA ALA A 117 14.80 -0.04 5.37
C ALA A 117 16.19 -0.24 4.75
N ARG A 118 16.37 -1.25 3.88
CA ARG A 118 17.63 -1.49 3.17
C ARG A 118 17.97 -0.35 2.22
N VAL A 119 17.00 0.16 1.48
CA VAL A 119 17.20 1.28 0.56
C VAL A 119 17.62 2.54 1.33
N LYS A 120 16.93 2.86 2.43
CA LYS A 120 17.29 4.00 3.31
C LYS A 120 18.68 3.84 3.92
N GLU A 121 19.07 2.65 4.38
CA GLU A 121 20.42 2.36 4.88
C GLU A 121 21.46 2.59 3.77
N ALA A 122 21.21 2.11 2.55
CA ALA A 122 22.12 2.22 1.43
C ALA A 122 22.32 3.68 0.98
N ILE A 123 21.25 4.47 0.89
CA ILE A 123 21.32 5.92 0.59
C ILE A 123 22.13 6.64 1.68
N LYS A 124 21.85 6.37 2.96
CA LYS A 124 22.59 6.96 4.09
C LYS A 124 24.08 6.59 4.07
N LEU A 125 24.42 5.36 3.70
CA LEU A 125 25.81 4.92 3.55
C LEU A 125 26.50 5.63 2.38
N HIS A 126 25.79 5.88 1.29
CA HIS A 126 26.30 6.64 0.16
C HIS A 126 26.62 8.08 0.57
N GLU A 127 25.67 8.76 1.21
CA GLU A 127 25.80 10.17 1.64
C GLU A 127 26.95 10.37 2.63
N ASN A 128 27.18 9.40 3.51
CA ASN A 128 28.26 9.47 4.51
C ASN A 128 29.60 8.88 4.02
N GLY A 129 29.71 8.47 2.75
CA GLY A 129 30.92 7.85 2.20
C GLY A 129 31.26 6.45 2.77
N GLY A 130 30.32 5.84 3.49
CA GLY A 130 30.48 4.56 4.20
C GLY A 130 30.32 3.31 3.34
N LEU A 131 29.98 3.45 2.04
CA LEU A 131 29.74 2.30 1.15
C LEU A 131 30.93 1.35 1.07
N LYS A 132 32.15 1.87 0.87
CA LYS A 132 33.35 1.04 0.70
C LYS A 132 33.62 0.18 1.94
N LEU A 133 33.57 0.78 3.12
CA LEU A 133 33.73 0.07 4.38
C LEU A 133 32.65 -1.01 4.58
N ARG A 134 31.41 -0.73 4.16
CA ARG A 134 30.32 -1.71 4.23
C ARG A 134 30.52 -2.88 3.26
N ILE A 135 30.96 -2.60 2.03
CA ILE A 135 31.28 -3.61 1.01
C ILE A 135 32.39 -4.53 1.52
N ASP A 136 33.48 -3.97 2.02
CA ASP A 136 34.62 -4.73 2.56
C ASP A 136 34.18 -5.62 3.75
N ALA A 137 33.35 -5.08 4.66
CA ALA A 137 32.80 -5.83 5.78
C ALA A 137 31.85 -6.97 5.36
N LEU A 138 31.11 -6.81 4.25
CA LEU A 138 30.23 -7.86 3.71
C LEU A 138 30.99 -8.96 2.98
N ARG A 139 32.12 -8.61 2.34
CA ARG A 139 33.02 -9.54 1.65
C ARG A 139 34.01 -10.24 2.57
N LEU A 140 34.16 -9.79 3.81
CA LEU A 140 35.02 -10.43 4.79
C LEU A 140 34.59 -11.90 4.99
N GLU A 141 35.43 -12.81 4.54
CA GLU A 141 35.22 -14.24 4.62
C GLU A 141 35.37 -14.72 6.07
N LYS A 142 34.39 -15.50 6.55
CA LYS A 142 34.37 -16.06 7.91
C LYS A 142 34.43 -17.60 7.91
N GLY A 143 35.00 -18.20 6.87
CA GLY A 143 35.13 -19.65 6.72
C GLY A 143 33.92 -20.36 6.10
N PHE A 144 32.94 -19.61 5.55
CA PHE A 144 31.86 -20.14 4.71
C PHE A 144 31.33 -19.09 3.74
N ILE A 145 30.81 -19.53 2.59
CA ILE A 145 30.20 -18.64 1.60
C ILE A 145 28.79 -18.28 2.03
N HIS A 146 28.55 -16.98 2.21
CA HIS A 146 27.22 -16.45 2.49
C HIS A 146 26.69 -15.67 1.27
N ALA A 147 26.02 -16.37 0.34
CA ALA A 147 25.59 -15.82 -0.95
C ALA A 147 24.87 -14.47 -0.86
N ASN A 148 23.95 -14.28 0.11
CA ASN A 148 23.27 -12.99 0.28
C ASN A 148 24.19 -11.83 0.67
N LYS A 149 25.24 -12.08 1.46
CA LYS A 149 26.16 -11.01 1.83
C LYS A 149 26.92 -10.53 0.61
N LEU A 150 27.32 -11.47 -0.25
CA LEU A 150 27.98 -11.17 -1.52
C LEU A 150 27.04 -10.41 -2.46
N SER A 151 25.81 -10.89 -2.65
CA SER A 151 24.78 -10.18 -3.45
C SER A 151 24.54 -8.75 -2.94
N ARG A 152 24.48 -8.55 -1.61
CA ARG A 152 24.38 -7.20 -1.02
C ARG A 152 25.64 -6.36 -1.23
N ALA A 153 26.83 -6.96 -1.16
CA ALA A 153 28.07 -6.25 -1.46
C ALA A 153 28.09 -5.77 -2.92
N ASP A 154 27.65 -6.62 -3.85
CA ASP A 154 27.60 -6.32 -5.28
C ASP A 154 26.58 -5.21 -5.57
N GLN A 155 25.42 -5.25 -4.92
CA GLN A 155 24.41 -4.19 -4.91
C GLN A 155 25.02 -2.83 -4.50
N LEU A 156 25.71 -2.77 -3.36
CA LEU A 156 26.35 -1.55 -2.88
C LEU A 156 27.52 -1.10 -3.77
N GLU A 157 28.25 -2.04 -4.37
CA GLU A 157 29.31 -1.71 -5.32
C GLU A 157 28.73 -1.08 -6.61
N ARG A 158 27.57 -1.54 -7.10
CA ARG A 158 26.87 -0.89 -8.22
C ARG A 158 26.51 0.57 -7.88
N MET A 159 26.06 0.83 -6.66
CA MET A 159 25.80 2.20 -6.19
C MET A 159 27.06 3.05 -6.12
N LEU A 160 28.19 2.47 -5.69
CA LEU A 160 29.46 3.18 -5.62
C LEU A 160 29.97 3.55 -7.02
N LYS A 161 29.78 2.66 -8.01
CA LYS A 161 30.21 2.87 -9.40
C LYS A 161 29.29 3.79 -10.19
N ASN A 162 28.00 3.82 -9.85
CA ASN A 162 27.00 4.60 -10.57
C ASN A 162 26.10 5.38 -9.59
N PRO A 163 26.38 6.68 -9.37
CA PRO A 163 25.57 7.54 -8.52
C PRO A 163 24.09 7.64 -8.95
N ALA A 164 23.78 7.47 -10.25
CA ALA A 164 22.39 7.52 -10.72
C ALA A 164 21.51 6.40 -10.13
N VAL A 165 22.12 5.32 -9.61
CA VAL A 165 21.38 4.31 -8.84
C VAL A 165 20.79 4.91 -7.57
N VAL A 166 21.47 5.86 -6.93
CA VAL A 166 20.98 6.51 -5.70
C VAL A 166 19.74 7.35 -5.99
N ASP A 167 19.74 8.09 -7.10
CA ASP A 167 18.59 8.89 -7.52
C ASP A 167 17.39 8.00 -7.85
N ARG A 168 17.64 6.88 -8.56
CA ARG A 168 16.62 5.86 -8.79
C ARG A 168 16.03 5.30 -7.50
N LEU A 169 16.86 5.04 -6.49
CA LEU A 169 16.39 4.55 -5.19
C LEU A 169 15.55 5.58 -4.43
N ARG A 170 15.86 6.88 -4.56
CA ARG A 170 15.01 7.94 -4.00
C ARG A 170 13.67 7.98 -4.70
N GLU A 171 13.63 7.87 -6.02
CA GLU A 171 12.37 7.77 -6.76
C GLU A 171 11.56 6.53 -6.36
N ASP A 172 12.19 5.36 -6.20
CA ASP A 172 11.50 4.13 -5.77
C ASP A 172 10.90 4.28 -4.37
N LEU A 173 11.56 5.01 -3.46
CA LEU A 173 11.01 5.33 -2.15
C LEU A 173 9.77 6.24 -2.24
N ARG A 174 9.75 7.19 -3.19
CA ARG A 174 8.61 8.10 -3.45
C ARG A 174 7.44 7.34 -4.07
N LEU A 175 7.73 6.56 -5.12
CA LEU A 175 6.76 5.73 -5.84
C LEU A 175 5.97 4.82 -4.89
N THR A 176 6.66 4.23 -3.92
CA THR A 176 6.03 3.29 -2.98
C THR A 176 5.47 3.96 -1.72
N HIS A 177 5.62 5.28 -1.54
CA HIS A 177 5.34 5.96 -0.27
C HIS A 177 3.87 5.91 0.15
N ILE A 178 2.97 6.31 -0.75
CA ILE A 178 1.52 6.42 -0.47
C ILE A 178 0.95 5.05 -0.11
N LEU A 179 1.13 4.07 -1.01
CA LEU A 179 0.61 2.72 -0.79
C LEU A 179 1.21 2.07 0.46
N PHE A 180 2.52 2.23 0.69
CA PHE A 180 3.15 1.74 1.92
C PHE A 180 2.55 2.37 3.18
N GLY A 181 2.28 3.68 3.16
CA GLY A 181 1.66 4.38 4.29
C GLY A 181 0.24 3.89 4.59
N GLN A 182 -0.57 3.64 3.56
CA GLN A 182 -1.92 3.08 3.73
C GLN A 182 -1.88 1.65 4.29
N ILE A 183 -0.96 0.80 3.78
CA ILE A 183 -0.75 -0.56 4.31
C ILE A 183 -0.28 -0.52 5.76
N GLU A 184 0.65 0.37 6.10
CA GLU A 184 1.11 0.55 7.48
C GLU A 184 -0.03 0.90 8.42
N PHE A 185 -0.92 1.78 7.96
CA PHE A 185 -2.10 2.19 8.70
C PHE A 185 -3.02 1.01 9.02
N LEU A 186 -3.40 0.23 8.00
CA LEU A 186 -4.19 -0.99 8.19
C LEU A 186 -3.49 -1.97 9.12
N ARG A 187 -2.19 -2.20 8.92
CA ARG A 187 -1.41 -3.15 9.71
C ARG A 187 -1.42 -2.80 11.19
N VAL A 188 -1.30 -1.52 11.54
CA VAL A 188 -1.36 -1.08 12.95
C VAL A 188 -2.75 -1.31 13.53
N SER A 189 -3.81 -0.93 12.81
CA SER A 189 -5.20 -1.17 13.24
C SER A 189 -5.47 -2.66 13.46
N MET A 190 -5.13 -3.51 12.51
CA MET A 190 -5.35 -4.97 12.60
C MET A 190 -4.50 -5.63 13.71
N ALA A 191 -3.23 -5.26 13.86
CA ALA A 191 -2.31 -5.98 14.74
C ALA A 191 -2.33 -5.48 16.19
N LYS A 192 -2.62 -4.19 16.41
CA LYS A 192 -2.61 -3.57 17.73
C LYS A 192 -3.99 -3.15 18.22
N HIS A 193 -4.99 -3.15 17.35
CA HIS A 193 -6.29 -2.54 17.60
C HIS A 193 -6.16 -1.05 17.97
N GLU A 194 -5.13 -0.40 17.40
CA GLU A 194 -4.78 0.99 17.65
C GLU A 194 -4.92 1.86 16.41
N VAL A 195 -5.24 3.14 16.59
CA VAL A 195 -5.12 4.15 15.53
C VAL A 195 -3.62 4.39 15.23
N SER A 196 -3.24 4.33 13.95
CA SER A 196 -1.85 4.53 13.56
C SER A 196 -1.33 5.91 13.98
N GLY A 197 -0.10 5.96 14.51
CA GLY A 197 0.48 7.18 15.08
C GLY A 197 -0.04 7.58 16.46
N LYS A 198 -1.12 6.97 16.97
CA LYS A 198 -1.73 7.27 18.27
C LYS A 198 -1.75 6.04 19.16
N ALA A 199 -0.61 5.76 19.79
CA ALA A 199 -0.49 4.65 20.74
C ALA A 199 -1.60 4.73 21.82
N LYS A 200 -2.20 3.57 22.15
CA LYS A 200 -3.31 3.41 23.11
C LYS A 200 -4.65 4.01 22.69
N SER A 201 -4.78 4.62 21.51
CA SER A 201 -6.09 4.99 20.95
C SER A 201 -6.70 3.78 20.27
N VAL A 202 -7.89 3.36 20.68
CA VAL A 202 -8.56 2.15 20.16
C VAL A 202 -9.11 2.42 18.76
N ALA A 203 -8.81 1.54 17.81
CA ALA A 203 -9.42 1.56 16.48
C ALA A 203 -10.92 1.18 16.55
N PHE A 204 -11.74 1.75 15.69
CA PHE A 204 -13.19 1.57 15.67
C PHE A 204 -13.60 0.16 15.23
N SER A 205 -13.04 -0.35 14.13
CA SER A 205 -13.36 -1.69 13.60
C SER A 205 -12.10 -2.49 13.20
N PRO A 206 -11.18 -2.77 14.15
CA PRO A 206 -9.91 -3.41 13.85
C PRO A 206 -10.09 -4.83 13.30
N GLY A 207 -9.55 -5.08 12.10
CA GLY A 207 -9.59 -6.40 11.45
C GLY A 207 -10.98 -6.82 10.95
N TYR A 208 -11.99 -5.96 11.05
CA TYR A 208 -13.29 -6.20 10.44
C TYR A 208 -13.27 -5.71 8.98
N GLY A 209 -13.49 -6.63 8.05
CA GLY A 209 -13.56 -6.35 6.62
C GLY A 209 -14.98 -6.54 6.10
N ARG A 210 -15.48 -5.59 5.30
CA ARG A 210 -16.78 -5.72 4.60
C ARG A 210 -16.54 -6.24 3.20
N VAL A 211 -17.40 -7.13 2.70
CA VAL A 211 -17.25 -7.64 1.34
C VAL A 211 -17.48 -6.51 0.33
N ASN A 212 -16.50 -6.32 -0.54
CA ASN A 212 -16.54 -5.40 -1.66
C ASN A 212 -17.38 -6.02 -2.78
N MET A 213 -18.42 -5.32 -3.23
CA MET A 213 -19.39 -5.85 -4.19
C MET A 213 -18.86 -5.94 -5.63
N TRP A 214 -17.68 -5.39 -5.94
CA TRP A 214 -17.08 -5.45 -7.27
C TRP A 214 -16.00 -6.52 -7.41
N THR A 215 -15.38 -6.91 -6.29
CA THR A 215 -14.19 -7.78 -6.31
C THR A 215 -14.32 -9.00 -5.40
N GLY A 216 -15.26 -9.01 -4.46
CA GLY A 216 -15.34 -10.01 -3.39
C GLY A 216 -14.25 -9.89 -2.32
N SER A 217 -13.27 -8.99 -2.51
CA SER A 217 -12.26 -8.66 -1.51
C SER A 217 -12.91 -8.01 -0.28
N LEU A 218 -12.16 -7.94 0.83
CA LEU A 218 -12.63 -7.29 2.05
C LEU A 218 -12.12 -5.84 2.16
N ASP A 219 -13.05 -4.90 2.22
CA ASP A 219 -12.81 -3.47 2.50
C ASP A 219 -12.57 -3.26 3.99
N TYR A 220 -11.38 -2.75 4.32
CA TYR A 220 -10.99 -2.36 5.67
C TYR A 220 -10.96 -0.85 5.80
N GLN A 221 -11.38 -0.32 6.95
CA GLN A 221 -11.42 1.12 7.18
C GLN A 221 -10.03 1.70 7.49
N LEU A 222 -9.70 2.82 6.85
CA LEU A 222 -8.56 3.67 7.18
C LEU A 222 -9.03 4.74 8.16
N GLU A 223 -8.90 4.47 9.46
CA GLU A 223 -9.47 5.31 10.54
C GLU A 223 -8.44 6.22 11.21
N SER A 224 -8.54 7.54 11.06
CA SER A 224 -7.74 8.49 11.82
C SER A 224 -8.54 9.03 13.00
N GLY A 225 -8.42 8.39 14.16
CA GLY A 225 -9.09 8.81 15.39
C GLY A 225 -10.61 8.70 15.28
N GLN A 226 -11.29 9.83 15.15
CA GLN A 226 -12.77 9.90 15.03
C GLN A 226 -13.27 9.89 13.58
N VAL A 227 -12.37 9.90 12.59
CA VAL A 227 -12.73 10.03 11.18
C VAL A 227 -12.31 8.78 10.41
N ILE A 228 -13.21 8.27 9.58
CA ILE A 228 -12.88 7.26 8.56
C ILE A 228 -12.41 8.02 7.31
N LEU A 229 -11.14 7.88 6.96
CA LEU A 229 -10.52 8.53 5.80
C LEU A 229 -10.88 7.85 4.48
N GLY A 230 -11.32 6.60 4.54
CA GLY A 230 -11.71 5.78 3.39
C GLY A 230 -11.59 4.30 3.70
N THR A 231 -11.65 3.48 2.66
CA THR A 231 -11.40 2.04 2.74
C THR A 231 -10.19 1.64 1.91
N LEU A 232 -9.57 0.54 2.31
CA LEU A 232 -8.56 -0.13 1.51
C LEU A 232 -8.77 -1.63 1.61
N ASN A 233 -8.73 -2.30 0.46
CA ASN A 233 -8.86 -3.73 0.35
C ASN A 233 -7.61 -4.39 -0.25
N ARG A 234 -7.57 -5.71 -0.15
CA ARG A 234 -6.43 -6.52 -0.61
C ARG A 234 -6.20 -6.38 -2.11
N ARG A 235 -7.26 -6.36 -2.91
CA ARG A 235 -7.19 -6.24 -4.37
C ARG A 235 -6.57 -4.90 -4.79
N GLN A 236 -7.00 -3.79 -4.18
CA GLN A 236 -6.39 -2.46 -4.35
C GLN A 236 -4.91 -2.45 -4.00
N ILE A 237 -4.50 -3.13 -2.93
CA ILE A 237 -3.08 -3.24 -2.56
C ILE A 237 -2.30 -4.00 -3.64
N ALA A 238 -2.84 -5.13 -4.12
CA ALA A 238 -2.18 -5.94 -5.13
C ALA A 238 -2.04 -5.17 -6.46
N ASP A 239 -3.10 -4.49 -6.90
CA ASP A 239 -3.09 -3.69 -8.13
C ASP A 239 -2.19 -2.45 -8.00
N GLY A 240 -2.17 -1.80 -6.84
CA GLY A 240 -1.23 -0.73 -6.54
C GLY A 240 0.24 -1.18 -6.59
N ILE A 241 0.54 -2.42 -6.19
CA ILE A 241 1.89 -3.00 -6.34
C ILE A 241 2.18 -3.30 -7.80
N ARG A 242 1.26 -3.91 -8.55
CA ARG A 242 1.41 -4.16 -10.00
C ARG A 242 1.74 -2.87 -10.76
N ALA A 243 1.17 -1.75 -10.32
CA ALA A 243 1.39 -0.44 -10.92
C ALA A 243 2.80 0.16 -10.68
N PHE A 244 3.67 -0.42 -9.82
CA PHE A 244 5.02 0.15 -9.62
C PHE A 244 5.92 0.12 -10.87
N VAL A 245 5.57 -0.66 -11.89
CA VAL A 245 6.27 -0.60 -13.19
C VAL A 245 6.00 0.71 -13.93
N ASP A 246 4.84 1.34 -13.69
CA ASP A 246 4.51 2.64 -14.23
C ASP A 246 5.17 3.74 -13.40
N ARG A 247 6.00 4.53 -14.07
CA ARG A 247 6.75 5.64 -13.46
C ARG A 247 6.34 7.00 -13.99
N SER A 248 5.25 7.06 -14.74
CA SER A 248 4.72 8.31 -15.29
C SER A 248 4.21 9.25 -14.19
N GLU A 249 3.80 8.71 -13.03
CA GLU A 249 3.20 9.44 -11.93
C GLU A 249 3.92 9.19 -10.59
N ILE A 250 5.25 9.39 -10.53
CA ILE A 250 5.97 9.34 -9.25
C ILE A 250 5.55 10.55 -8.39
N PRO A 251 5.09 10.35 -7.14
CA PRO A 251 4.65 11.44 -6.27
C PRO A 251 5.74 12.51 -6.04
N ASP A 252 5.36 13.77 -6.24
CA ASP A 252 6.20 14.91 -5.89
C ASP A 252 6.22 15.15 -4.36
N ASP A 253 7.04 16.09 -3.87
CA ASP A 253 7.21 16.28 -2.42
C ASP A 253 5.96 16.90 -1.79
N ASN A 254 5.20 17.68 -2.58
CA ASN A 254 3.94 18.25 -2.15
C ASN A 254 2.88 17.15 -2.00
N ALA A 255 2.76 16.25 -2.97
CA ALA A 255 1.84 15.11 -2.91
C ALA A 255 2.14 14.20 -1.71
N ILE A 256 3.42 13.93 -1.43
CA ILE A 256 3.85 13.17 -0.25
C ILE A 256 3.47 13.90 1.04
N ALA A 257 3.76 15.20 1.13
CA ALA A 257 3.43 15.99 2.32
C ALA A 257 1.91 16.07 2.56
N SER A 258 1.12 16.31 1.51
CA SER A 258 -0.35 16.34 1.58
C SER A 258 -0.92 14.98 1.98
N PHE A 259 -0.37 13.87 1.48
CA PHE A 259 -0.75 12.54 1.93
C PHE A 259 -0.44 12.32 3.42
N ASP A 260 0.78 12.66 3.85
CA ASP A 260 1.18 12.50 5.25
C ASP A 260 0.34 13.37 6.20
N GLU A 261 -0.09 14.56 5.76
CA GLU A 261 -1.01 15.43 6.49
C GLU A 261 -2.43 14.85 6.53
N PHE A 262 -2.95 14.39 5.38
CA PHE A 262 -4.25 13.74 5.29
C PHE A 262 -4.38 12.54 6.23
N MET A 263 -3.36 11.68 6.27
CA MET A 263 -3.36 10.51 7.17
C MET A 263 -3.34 10.89 8.66
N LYS A 264 -2.83 12.08 9.00
CA LYS A 264 -2.82 12.64 10.36
C LYS A 264 -4.09 13.45 10.71
N ALA A 265 -4.92 13.81 9.72
CA ALA A 265 -6.02 14.76 9.87
C ALA A 265 -7.13 14.35 10.86
N GLY A 266 -7.08 13.14 11.42
CA GLY A 266 -7.91 12.72 12.55
C GLY A 266 -7.66 13.46 13.88
N ASP A 267 -6.92 14.57 13.86
CA ASP A 267 -6.58 15.44 14.98
C ASP A 267 -7.47 16.69 15.11
N ALA A 268 -8.51 16.86 14.29
CA ALA A 268 -9.32 18.08 14.30
C ALA A 268 -10.74 17.90 14.88
N PRO A 269 -10.94 18.01 16.21
CA PRO A 269 -12.22 18.46 16.76
C PRO A 269 -12.57 19.89 16.29
N ASP A 270 -11.55 20.71 16.02
CA ASP A 270 -11.70 22.17 15.89
C ASP A 270 -11.89 22.67 14.45
N VAL A 271 -11.51 21.91 13.41
CA VAL A 271 -11.74 22.36 12.01
C VAL A 271 -13.21 22.25 11.64
N VAL A 272 -13.92 21.21 12.11
CA VAL A 272 -15.38 21.09 11.94
C VAL A 272 -16.11 22.18 12.73
N LYS A 273 -15.58 22.56 13.90
CA LYS A 273 -16.12 23.62 14.74
C LYS A 273 -15.94 25.00 14.11
N ASP A 274 -14.76 25.29 13.56
CA ASP A 274 -14.46 26.58 12.90
C ASP A 274 -15.22 26.71 11.57
N ILE A 275 -15.48 25.61 10.85
CA ILE A 275 -16.35 25.60 9.66
C ILE A 275 -17.83 25.82 10.03
N PHE A 276 -18.33 25.18 11.10
CA PHE A 276 -19.70 25.39 11.58
C PHE A 276 -19.93 26.80 12.15
N GLU A 277 -18.96 27.34 12.90
CA GLU A 277 -19.05 28.68 13.50
C GLU A 277 -18.91 29.78 12.44
N ARG A 278 -18.10 29.58 11.39
CA ARG A 278 -18.02 30.52 10.25
C ARG A 278 -19.21 30.45 9.30
N GLY A 279 -19.87 29.30 9.18
CA GLY A 279 -21.10 29.14 8.37
C GLY A 279 -22.35 29.76 9.00
N LEU A 280 -22.36 30.00 10.32
CA LEU A 280 -23.49 30.60 11.04
C LEU A 280 -23.38 32.14 11.18
N SER A 281 -22.25 32.75 10.85
CA SER A 281 -21.99 34.19 11.05
C SER A 281 -22.36 35.09 9.86
N THR A 282 -22.78 34.53 8.71
CA THR A 282 -23.21 35.32 7.53
C THR A 282 -24.72 35.50 7.40
N LYS A 283 -25.46 35.48 8.50
CA LYS A 283 -26.84 35.99 8.55
C LYS A 283 -27.02 36.94 9.73
N THR A 284 -26.58 38.19 9.58
CA THR A 284 -27.27 39.34 10.16
C THR A 284 -26.99 40.58 9.31
#